data_AF-A0A919HQD4-F1
#
_entry.id   AF-A0A919HQD4-F1
#
_cell.length_a   1.000
_cell.length_b   1.000
_cell.length_c   1.000
_cell.angle_alpha   90.00
_cell.angle_beta   90.00
_cell.angle_gamma   90.00
#
_symmetry.space_group_name_H-M   'P 1'
#
loop_
_entity.id
_entity.type
_entity.pdbx_description
1 polymer ?
#
loop_
_entity_poly.entity_id
_entity_poly.type
_entity_poly.pdbx_seq_one_letter_code
_entity_poly.pdbx_strand_id
1 'polypeptide(L)'
;MRSGALNRLTAEDLNHLDTLPLSRVLDYRDPGEVARTPDRLSPLTHYLNAPANPPVSEVNAKVTELNAATLNALNGEQFMLQLYRQLPFNNPAYRQLAAWLTTPFEGALLQHCAVGKDRTGVGCALTLFAVGCDSETVMEEYLLTHGMLTQVEARMLELLGNDLTARGRQSPADILTVKSPISPPRCRLFTSAMAPSTPGWRQSTSYGAGSRRAAGPAAGRVTARYPRGERCFGRLPDRGSRGDREKM
;
A
#
# COMPACT_ATOMS: atom_id res chain seq x y z
N MET A 1 -8.56 2.67 5.09
CA MET A 1 -7.90 1.56 5.81
C MET A 1 -7.02 0.77 4.86
N ARG A 2 -6.01 0.06 5.36
CA ARG A 2 -5.16 -0.84 4.56
C ARG A 2 -4.96 -2.19 5.24
N SER A 3 -4.75 -3.25 4.45
CA SER A 3 -4.39 -4.57 4.95
C SER A 3 -3.64 -5.40 3.90
N GLY A 4 -3.18 -6.60 4.28
CA GLY A 4 -2.90 -7.69 3.36
C GLY A 4 -4.17 -8.44 2.92
N ALA A 5 -4.00 -9.61 2.29
CA ALA A 5 -5.10 -10.42 1.80
C ALA A 5 -6.03 -10.87 2.93
N LEU A 6 -7.33 -10.94 2.64
CA LEU A 6 -8.39 -11.19 3.62
C LEU A 6 -8.87 -12.65 3.58
N ASN A 7 -8.18 -13.51 2.85
CA ASN A 7 -8.51 -14.93 2.70
C ASN A 7 -8.31 -15.75 3.98
N ARG A 8 -7.54 -15.22 4.94
CA ARG A 8 -7.21 -15.89 6.22
C ARG A 8 -7.96 -15.32 7.43
N LEU A 9 -8.89 -14.38 7.23
CA LEU A 9 -9.69 -13.86 8.33
C LEU A 9 -10.40 -15.00 9.08
N THR A 10 -10.21 -15.02 10.39
CA THR A 10 -10.89 -15.92 11.32
C THR A 10 -12.31 -15.42 11.61
N ALA A 11 -13.12 -16.21 12.32
CA ALA A 11 -14.44 -15.75 12.77
C ALA A 11 -14.33 -14.54 13.72
N GLU A 12 -13.28 -14.50 14.54
CA GLU A 12 -13.00 -13.36 15.43
C GLU A 12 -12.64 -12.11 14.62
N ASP A 13 -11.80 -12.24 13.59
CA ASP A 13 -11.46 -11.12 12.71
C ASP A 13 -12.68 -10.57 11.97
N LEU A 14 -13.58 -11.46 11.52
CA LEU A 14 -14.84 -11.06 10.88
C LEU A 14 -15.75 -10.30 11.85
N ASN A 15 -15.92 -10.82 13.07
CA ASN A 15 -16.69 -10.14 14.11
C ASN A 15 -16.10 -8.76 14.43
N HIS A 16 -14.76 -8.65 14.47
CA HIS A 16 -14.10 -7.37 14.68
C HIS A 16 -14.33 -6.41 13.50
N LEU A 17 -14.20 -6.88 12.26
CA LEU A 17 -14.48 -6.08 11.07
C LEU A 17 -15.92 -5.56 11.02
N ASP A 18 -16.88 -6.35 11.50
CA ASP A 18 -18.30 -5.94 11.60
C ASP A 18 -18.52 -4.80 12.62
N THR A 19 -17.59 -4.58 13.56
CA THR A 19 -17.63 -3.41 14.47
C THR A 19 -17.10 -2.12 13.83
N LEU A 20 -16.39 -2.24 12.71
CA LEU A 20 -15.85 -1.11 11.98
C LEU A 20 -16.86 -0.67 10.91
N PRO A 21 -16.89 0.61 10.54
CA PRO A 21 -17.80 1.09 9.49
C PRO A 21 -17.31 0.69 8.09
N LEU A 22 -16.77 -0.53 7.88
CA LEU A 22 -16.25 -0.99 6.60
C LEU A 22 -17.38 -1.24 5.61
N SER A 23 -17.44 -0.43 4.55
CA SER A 23 -18.49 -0.54 3.53
C SER A 23 -17.96 -0.94 2.16
N ARG A 24 -16.70 -0.61 1.86
CA ARG A 24 -16.07 -0.86 0.56
C ARG A 24 -14.71 -1.54 0.70
N VAL A 25 -14.42 -2.47 -0.19
CA VAL A 25 -13.11 -3.11 -0.32
C VAL A 25 -12.61 -3.00 -1.75
N LEU A 26 -11.41 -2.45 -1.93
CA LEU A 26 -10.70 -2.38 -3.20
C LEU A 26 -9.50 -3.34 -3.15
N ASP A 27 -9.59 -4.41 -3.93
CA ASP A 27 -8.58 -5.48 -3.98
C ASP A 27 -7.65 -5.30 -5.20
N TYR A 28 -6.39 -5.00 -4.94
CA TYR A 28 -5.36 -4.76 -5.97
C TYR A 28 -4.71 -6.03 -6.54
N ARG A 29 -5.12 -7.21 -6.08
CA ARG A 29 -4.59 -8.49 -6.55
C ARG A 29 -4.96 -8.75 -8.00
N ASP A 30 -4.10 -9.47 -8.72
CA ASP A 30 -4.46 -9.93 -10.05
C ASP A 30 -5.54 -11.03 -9.94
N PRO A 31 -6.38 -11.26 -10.98
CA PRO A 31 -7.48 -12.22 -10.89
C PRO A 31 -7.03 -13.64 -10.51
N GLY A 32 -5.84 -14.06 -10.94
CA GLY A 32 -5.27 -15.37 -10.57
C GLY A 32 -4.83 -15.47 -9.10
N GLU A 33 -4.49 -14.36 -8.45
CA GLU A 33 -4.28 -14.33 -6.99
C GLU A 33 -5.63 -14.44 -6.27
N VAL A 34 -6.64 -13.68 -6.70
CA VAL A 34 -8.00 -13.70 -6.13
C VAL A 34 -8.62 -15.09 -6.23
N ALA A 35 -8.54 -15.73 -7.40
CA ALA A 35 -9.08 -17.07 -7.62
C ALA A 35 -8.42 -18.14 -6.73
N ARG A 36 -7.12 -17.99 -6.44
CA ARG A 36 -6.36 -18.94 -5.62
C ARG A 36 -6.62 -18.77 -4.14
N THR A 37 -6.80 -17.53 -3.70
CA THR A 37 -7.01 -17.16 -2.30
C THR A 37 -8.14 -16.15 -2.17
N PRO A 38 -9.41 -16.56 -2.37
CA PRO A 38 -10.54 -15.63 -2.32
C PRO A 38 -10.69 -15.03 -0.93
N ASP A 39 -11.06 -13.75 -0.86
CA ASP A 39 -11.29 -13.06 0.41
C ASP A 39 -12.52 -13.61 1.13
N ARG A 40 -12.46 -13.55 2.46
CA ARG A 40 -13.58 -13.89 3.33
C ARG A 40 -14.19 -12.59 3.83
N LEU A 41 -15.25 -12.12 3.18
CA LEU A 41 -15.92 -10.88 3.51
C LEU A 41 -17.42 -11.10 3.67
N SER A 42 -18.08 -10.20 4.39
CA SER A 42 -19.54 -10.14 4.42
C SER A 42 -20.08 -9.89 3.00
N PRO A 43 -21.15 -10.57 2.56
CA PRO A 43 -21.81 -10.28 1.28
C PRO A 43 -22.34 -8.85 1.17
N LEU A 44 -22.51 -8.14 2.30
CA LEU A 44 -22.95 -6.75 2.34
C LEU A 44 -21.83 -5.75 1.99
N THR A 45 -20.57 -6.18 2.04
CA THR A 45 -19.44 -5.33 1.68
C THR A 45 -19.40 -5.13 0.17
N HIS A 46 -19.34 -3.88 -0.28
CA HIS A 46 -19.14 -3.58 -1.69
C HIS A 46 -17.67 -3.83 -2.07
N TYR A 47 -17.43 -5.03 -2.59
CA TYR A 47 -16.12 -5.51 -3.03
C TYR A 47 -15.89 -5.21 -4.52
N LEU A 48 -14.68 -4.74 -4.85
CA LEU A 48 -14.23 -4.59 -6.22
C LEU A 48 -12.78 -5.06 -6.36
N ASN A 49 -12.54 -6.00 -7.28
CA ASN A 49 -11.19 -6.34 -7.71
C ASN A 49 -10.72 -5.36 -8.80
N ALA A 50 -9.62 -4.67 -8.53
CA ALA A 50 -8.99 -3.70 -9.41
C ALA A 50 -7.47 -3.97 -9.48
N PRO A 51 -7.03 -4.91 -10.34
CA PRO A 51 -5.62 -5.31 -10.43
C PRO A 51 -4.67 -4.14 -10.66
N ALA A 52 -3.65 -4.00 -9.82
CA ALA A 52 -2.74 -2.86 -9.85
C ALA A 52 -1.34 -3.17 -10.39
N ASN A 53 -0.98 -4.43 -10.66
CA ASN A 53 0.32 -4.71 -11.27
C ASN A 53 0.42 -4.06 -12.66
N PRO A 54 1.59 -3.56 -13.06
CA PRO A 54 1.82 -3.11 -14.43
C PRO A 54 1.54 -4.24 -15.44
N PRO A 55 1.07 -3.92 -16.65
CA PRO A 55 0.75 -4.91 -17.69
C PRO A 55 1.98 -5.66 -18.23
N VAL A 56 3.20 -5.19 -17.94
CA VAL A 56 4.44 -5.86 -18.31
C VAL A 56 4.77 -6.96 -17.28
N SER A 57 4.78 -8.22 -17.74
CA SER A 57 4.97 -9.39 -16.87
C SER A 57 6.30 -9.42 -16.12
N GLU A 58 7.31 -8.74 -16.66
CA GLU A 58 8.68 -8.67 -16.15
C GLU A 58 8.81 -7.85 -14.86
N VAL A 59 7.80 -7.04 -14.50
CA VAL A 59 7.83 -6.17 -13.31
C VAL A 59 6.50 -6.26 -12.57
N ASN A 60 6.43 -7.08 -11.53
CA ASN A 60 5.20 -7.30 -10.76
C ASN A 60 5.46 -7.47 -9.25
N ALA A 61 4.42 -7.29 -8.43
CA ALA A 61 4.51 -7.42 -6.98
C ALA A 61 4.33 -8.87 -6.46
N LYS A 62 4.37 -9.91 -7.31
CA LYS A 62 4.19 -11.34 -6.94
C LYS A 62 5.51 -12.02 -6.61
N VAL A 63 6.31 -11.35 -5.80
CA VAL A 63 7.72 -11.72 -5.60
C VAL A 63 7.84 -13.03 -4.81
N THR A 64 6.84 -13.37 -3.99
CA THR A 64 6.79 -14.64 -3.27
C THR A 64 6.71 -15.87 -4.19
N GLU A 65 6.48 -15.69 -5.49
CA GLU A 65 6.43 -16.76 -6.49
C GLU A 65 7.75 -16.92 -7.27
N LEU A 66 8.80 -16.16 -6.92
CA LEU A 66 10.11 -16.25 -7.58
C LEU A 66 10.87 -17.52 -7.15
N ASN A 67 11.46 -18.21 -8.13
CA ASN A 67 12.36 -19.35 -7.89
C ASN A 67 13.83 -18.90 -7.82
N ALA A 68 14.74 -19.83 -7.47
CA ALA A 68 16.16 -19.54 -7.35
C ALA A 68 16.79 -18.99 -8.65
N ALA A 69 16.42 -19.53 -9.81
CA ALA A 69 16.92 -19.07 -11.10
C ALA A 69 16.56 -17.59 -11.35
N THR A 70 15.30 -17.21 -11.09
CA THR A 70 14.87 -15.82 -11.23
C THR A 70 15.56 -14.91 -10.22
N LEU A 71 15.64 -15.31 -8.95
CA LEU A 71 16.31 -14.52 -7.91
C LEU A 71 17.80 -14.29 -8.21
N ASN A 72 18.48 -15.29 -8.78
CA ASN A 72 19.88 -15.20 -9.20
C ASN A 72 20.10 -14.24 -10.38
N ALA A 73 19.19 -14.23 -11.36
CA ALA A 73 19.27 -13.36 -12.53
C ALA A 73 18.86 -11.90 -12.24
N LEU A 74 17.96 -11.72 -11.27
CA LEU A 74 17.33 -10.44 -10.98
C LEU A 74 18.25 -9.51 -10.17
N ASN A 75 18.10 -8.20 -10.38
CA ASN A 75 18.57 -7.19 -9.43
C ASN A 75 17.34 -6.71 -8.64
N GLY A 76 17.23 -7.12 -7.37
CA GLY A 76 16.07 -6.84 -6.52
C GLY A 76 15.76 -5.35 -6.38
N GLU A 77 16.81 -4.54 -6.18
CA GLU A 77 16.67 -3.09 -6.09
C GLU A 77 16.13 -2.50 -7.41
N GLN A 78 16.78 -2.76 -8.53
CA GLN A 78 16.39 -2.22 -9.84
C GLN A 78 14.97 -2.65 -10.24
N PHE A 79 14.61 -3.91 -9.98
CA PHE A 79 13.28 -4.44 -10.20
C PHE A 79 12.23 -3.64 -9.42
N MET A 80 12.46 -3.43 -8.12
CA MET A 80 11.54 -2.66 -7.29
C MET A 80 11.48 -1.19 -7.71
N LEU A 81 12.60 -0.60 -8.13
CA LEU A 81 12.62 0.76 -8.66
C LEU A 81 11.77 0.90 -9.93
N GLN A 82 11.83 -0.08 -10.83
CA GLN A 82 10.97 -0.10 -12.02
C GLN A 82 9.50 -0.24 -11.63
N LEU A 83 9.18 -1.12 -10.67
CA LEU A 83 7.81 -1.32 -10.18
C LEU A 83 7.21 -0.01 -9.65
N TYR A 84 7.89 0.67 -8.72
CA TYR A 84 7.37 1.93 -8.15
C TYR A 84 7.32 3.08 -9.15
N ARG A 85 8.17 3.07 -10.19
CA ARG A 85 8.08 4.05 -11.29
C ARG A 85 6.87 3.85 -12.18
N GLN A 86 6.33 2.65 -12.26
CA GLN A 86 5.22 2.32 -13.14
C GLN A 86 3.88 2.31 -12.40
N LEU A 87 3.85 1.81 -11.16
CA LEU A 87 2.63 1.62 -10.38
C LEU A 87 1.69 2.85 -10.39
N PRO A 88 2.10 4.05 -9.96
CA PRO A 88 1.16 5.17 -9.79
C PRO A 88 0.65 5.75 -11.12
N PHE A 89 1.34 5.52 -12.24
CA PHE A 89 1.05 6.19 -13.51
C PHE A 89 0.27 5.31 -14.47
N ASN A 90 -0.74 5.90 -15.13
CA ASN A 90 -1.60 5.22 -16.11
C ASN A 90 -2.31 3.96 -15.60
N ASN A 91 -2.38 3.76 -14.28
CA ASN A 91 -2.91 2.55 -13.66
C ASN A 91 -4.43 2.65 -13.41
N PRO A 92 -5.25 1.78 -14.03
CA PRO A 92 -6.69 1.76 -13.82
C PRO A 92 -7.12 1.59 -12.36
N ALA A 93 -6.37 0.81 -11.57
CA ALA A 93 -6.72 0.55 -10.17
C ALA A 93 -6.70 1.83 -9.32
N TYR A 94 -5.68 2.68 -9.53
CA TYR A 94 -5.59 3.94 -8.80
C TYR A 94 -6.55 5.02 -9.34
N ARG A 95 -6.96 4.93 -10.61
CA ARG A 95 -8.09 5.74 -11.12
C ARG A 95 -9.41 5.32 -10.46
N GLN A 96 -9.62 4.02 -10.28
CA GLN A 96 -10.78 3.49 -9.59
C GLN A 96 -10.81 3.91 -8.11
N LEU A 97 -9.65 3.87 -7.43
CA LEU A 97 -9.49 4.42 -6.09
C LEU A 97 -9.93 5.88 -6.03
N ALA A 98 -9.40 6.72 -6.92
CA ALA A 98 -9.75 8.14 -6.97
C ALA A 98 -11.25 8.37 -7.22
N ALA A 99 -11.87 7.57 -8.09
CA ALA A 99 -13.31 7.65 -8.35
C ALA A 99 -14.14 7.31 -7.11
N TRP A 100 -13.74 6.28 -6.35
CA TRP A 100 -14.40 5.90 -5.10
C TRP A 100 -14.22 6.92 -3.98
N LEU A 101 -13.06 7.56 -3.90
CA LEU A 101 -12.77 8.58 -2.89
C LEU A 101 -13.42 9.93 -3.19
N THR A 102 -13.65 10.27 -4.46
CA THR A 102 -14.30 11.53 -4.87
C THR A 102 -15.83 11.45 -4.93
N THR A 103 -16.39 10.23 -4.84
CA THR A 103 -17.83 10.02 -4.78
C THR A 103 -18.26 9.79 -3.33
N PRO A 104 -19.17 10.59 -2.75
CA PRO A 104 -19.64 10.41 -1.39
C PRO A 104 -20.16 8.99 -1.13
N PHE A 105 -19.80 8.43 0.02
CA PHE A 105 -20.26 7.13 0.48
C PHE A 105 -20.23 7.08 2.01
N GLU A 106 -21.09 6.25 2.58
CA GLU A 106 -21.12 6.00 4.01
C GLU A 106 -20.09 4.94 4.40
N GLY A 107 -19.42 5.17 5.52
CA GLY A 107 -18.43 4.25 6.07
C GLY A 107 -17.01 4.41 5.52
N ALA A 108 -16.26 3.31 5.52
CA ALA A 108 -14.83 3.27 5.27
C ALA A 108 -14.48 2.39 4.07
N LEU A 109 -13.44 2.80 3.35
CA LEU A 109 -12.79 2.04 2.30
C LEU A 109 -11.56 1.31 2.85
N LEU A 110 -11.49 0.00 2.66
CA LEU A 110 -10.28 -0.80 2.84
C LEU A 110 -9.64 -1.08 1.48
N GLN A 111 -8.34 -0.81 1.37
CA GLN A 111 -7.53 -1.14 0.21
C GLN A 111 -6.57 -2.26 0.59
N HIS A 112 -6.41 -3.29 -0.24
CA HIS A 112 -5.44 -4.34 0.05
C HIS A 112 -4.83 -4.95 -1.21
N CYS A 113 -3.82 -5.77 -1.01
CA CYS A 113 -3.25 -6.64 -2.04
C CYS A 113 -2.88 -7.98 -1.38
N ALA A 114 -1.88 -8.71 -1.88
CA ALA A 114 -1.43 -9.94 -1.24
C ALA A 114 -0.88 -9.70 0.18
N VAL A 115 0.16 -8.87 0.28
CA VAL A 115 0.83 -8.56 1.57
C VAL A 115 0.31 -7.28 2.19
N GLY A 116 -0.17 -6.35 1.36
CA GLY A 116 -0.54 -5.02 1.83
C GLY A 116 0.62 -4.04 1.87
N LYS A 117 1.77 -4.34 1.23
CA LYS A 117 2.97 -3.47 1.20
C LYS A 117 3.02 -2.57 -0.04
N ASP A 118 3.24 -3.14 -1.22
CA ASP A 118 3.65 -2.37 -2.41
C ASP A 118 2.47 -1.72 -3.13
N ARG A 119 1.57 -2.53 -3.73
CA ARG A 119 0.38 -2.04 -4.45
C ARG A 119 -0.53 -1.23 -3.53
N THR A 120 -0.75 -1.72 -2.31
CA THR A 120 -1.53 -1.04 -1.27
C THR A 120 -0.83 0.21 -0.77
N GLY A 121 0.48 0.17 -0.54
CA GLY A 121 1.24 1.33 -0.06
C GLY A 121 1.23 2.49 -1.05
N VAL A 122 1.30 2.21 -2.36
CA VAL A 122 1.11 3.24 -3.38
C VAL A 122 -0.31 3.80 -3.34
N GLY A 123 -1.34 2.97 -3.20
CA GLY A 123 -2.73 3.44 -3.03
C GLY A 123 -2.92 4.34 -1.79
N CYS A 124 -2.34 3.96 -0.65
CA CYS A 124 -2.32 4.78 0.57
C CYS A 124 -1.59 6.10 0.35
N ALA A 125 -0.40 6.08 -0.25
CA ALA A 125 0.37 7.28 -0.52
C ALA A 125 -0.38 8.25 -1.43
N LEU A 126 -1.00 7.76 -2.52
CA LEU A 126 -1.83 8.58 -3.39
C LEU A 126 -3.02 9.20 -2.64
N THR A 127 -3.65 8.43 -1.74
CA THR A 127 -4.75 8.92 -0.89
C THR A 127 -4.27 10.05 0.03
N LEU A 128 -3.15 9.86 0.72
CA LEU A 128 -2.58 10.83 1.66
C LEU A 128 -2.11 12.11 0.95
N PHE A 129 -1.46 11.98 -0.20
CA PHE A 129 -1.10 13.14 -1.02
C PHE A 129 -2.34 13.90 -1.50
N ALA A 130 -3.41 13.21 -1.89
CA ALA A 130 -4.65 13.84 -2.34
C ALA A 130 -5.33 14.68 -1.23
N VAL A 131 -5.18 14.29 0.04
CA VAL A 131 -5.69 15.06 1.19
C VAL A 131 -4.69 16.10 1.72
N GLY A 132 -3.52 16.24 1.08
CA GLY A 132 -2.55 17.31 1.35
C GLY A 132 -1.49 16.96 2.40
N CYS A 133 -1.30 15.68 2.74
CA CYS A 133 -0.17 15.27 3.59
C CYS A 133 1.18 15.50 2.90
N ASP A 134 2.21 15.84 3.67
CA ASP A 134 3.57 15.96 3.17
C ASP A 134 4.24 14.60 2.93
N SER A 135 5.37 14.63 2.22
CA SER A 135 6.12 13.42 1.87
C SER A 135 6.68 12.67 3.07
N GLU A 136 6.93 13.36 4.18
CA GLU A 136 7.45 12.76 5.41
C GLU A 136 6.36 11.91 6.06
N THR A 137 5.17 12.48 6.26
CA THR A 137 3.98 11.79 6.76
C THR A 137 3.63 10.56 5.91
N VAL A 138 3.67 10.71 4.58
CA VAL A 138 3.41 9.60 3.66
C VAL A 138 4.46 8.49 3.80
N MET A 139 5.72 8.85 3.99
CA MET A 139 6.79 7.88 4.17
C MET A 139 6.70 7.17 5.52
N GLU A 140 6.37 7.91 6.59
CA GLU A 140 6.13 7.33 7.92
C GLU A 140 5.03 6.27 7.87
N GLU A 141 3.90 6.56 7.21
CA GLU A 141 2.81 5.58 7.03
C GLU A 141 3.27 4.37 6.23
N TYR A 142 3.98 4.60 5.12
CA TYR A 142 4.48 3.51 4.29
C TYR A 142 5.42 2.58 5.07
N LEU A 143 6.27 3.15 5.92
CA LEU A 143 7.24 2.44 6.75
C LEU A 143 6.61 1.64 7.89
N LEU A 144 5.33 1.81 8.20
CA LEU A 144 4.61 0.92 9.14
C LEU A 144 4.60 -0.54 8.66
N THR A 145 4.83 -0.79 7.37
CA THR A 145 4.96 -2.14 6.81
C THR A 145 6.36 -2.75 6.94
N HIS A 146 7.31 -2.02 7.54
CA HIS A 146 8.65 -2.51 7.82
C HIS A 146 8.60 -3.78 8.70
N GLY A 147 9.45 -4.76 8.39
CA GLY A 147 9.56 -6.00 9.16
C GLY A 147 8.42 -7.01 8.98
N MET A 148 7.30 -6.64 8.33
CA MET A 148 6.15 -7.54 8.14
C MET A 148 6.49 -8.81 7.33
N LEU A 149 7.54 -8.76 6.50
CA LEU A 149 7.95 -9.86 5.64
C LEU A 149 9.27 -10.52 6.03
N THR A 150 9.87 -10.18 7.19
CA THR A 150 11.17 -10.72 7.61
C THR A 150 11.14 -12.26 7.74
N GLN A 151 10.05 -12.83 8.25
CA GLN A 151 9.91 -14.29 8.36
C GLN A 151 9.77 -14.96 6.98
N VAL A 152 9.10 -14.29 6.03
CA VAL A 152 8.96 -14.78 4.65
C VAL A 152 10.31 -14.74 3.95
N GLU A 153 11.08 -13.67 4.14
CA GLU A 153 12.45 -13.54 3.63
C GLU A 153 13.34 -14.67 4.17
N ALA A 154 13.37 -14.87 5.50
CA ALA A 154 14.15 -15.92 6.14
C ALA A 154 13.77 -17.30 5.59
N ARG A 155 12.47 -17.59 5.47
CA ARG A 155 11.99 -18.86 4.93
C ARG A 155 12.39 -19.07 3.47
N MET A 156 12.35 -18.02 2.65
CA MET A 156 12.82 -18.09 1.26
C MET A 156 14.31 -18.42 1.19
N LEU A 157 15.13 -17.78 2.03
CA LEU A 157 16.57 -18.02 2.09
C LEU A 157 16.90 -19.42 2.60
N GLU A 158 16.14 -19.97 3.54
CA GLU A 158 16.28 -21.37 3.98
C GLU A 158 15.95 -22.35 2.85
N LEU A 159 14.83 -22.16 2.17
CA LEU A 159 14.34 -23.10 1.16
C LEU A 159 15.19 -23.11 -0.11
N LEU A 160 15.69 -21.95 -0.52
CA LEU A 160 16.42 -21.78 -1.78
C LEU A 160 17.94 -21.68 -1.57
N GLY A 161 18.42 -21.63 -0.33
CA GLY A 161 19.77 -21.17 0.01
C GLY A 161 20.91 -21.88 -0.72
N ASN A 162 20.77 -23.17 -0.99
CA ASN A 162 21.79 -23.95 -1.73
C ASN A 162 21.82 -23.63 -3.23
N ASP A 163 20.70 -23.19 -3.79
CA ASP A 163 20.55 -22.85 -5.22
C ASP A 163 20.80 -21.35 -5.49
N LEU A 164 20.96 -20.54 -4.45
CA LEU A 164 21.17 -19.10 -4.55
C LEU A 164 22.65 -18.72 -4.58
N THR A 165 23.03 -17.97 -5.61
CA THR A 165 24.28 -17.21 -5.69
C THR A 165 24.33 -16.12 -4.63
N ALA A 166 25.51 -15.53 -4.38
CA ALA A 166 25.65 -14.38 -3.47
C ALA A 166 24.68 -13.22 -3.84
N ARG A 167 24.48 -12.97 -5.13
CA ARG A 167 23.49 -11.99 -5.64
C ARG A 167 22.06 -12.44 -5.36
N GLY A 168 21.73 -13.69 -5.67
CA GLY A 168 20.40 -14.24 -5.42
C GLY A 168 19.99 -14.22 -3.95
N ARG A 169 20.94 -14.29 -3.02
CA ARG A 169 20.70 -14.13 -1.58
C ARG A 169 20.39 -12.69 -1.16
N GLN A 170 20.78 -11.69 -1.95
CA GLN A 170 20.48 -10.27 -1.65
C GLN A 170 19.09 -9.85 -2.17
N SER A 171 18.64 -10.43 -3.29
CA SER A 171 17.37 -10.09 -3.94
C SER A 171 16.13 -10.18 -3.02
N PRO A 172 15.94 -11.23 -2.18
CA PRO A 172 14.80 -11.30 -1.27
C PRO A 172 14.71 -10.11 -0.32
N ALA A 173 15.84 -9.70 0.26
CA ALA A 173 15.90 -8.57 1.18
C ALA A 173 15.56 -7.24 0.51
N ASP A 174 15.98 -7.06 -0.74
CA ASP A 174 15.67 -5.81 -1.46
C ASP A 174 14.19 -5.72 -1.85
N ILE A 175 13.54 -6.87 -2.03
CA ILE A 175 12.17 -6.92 -2.51
C ILE A 175 11.15 -6.99 -1.37
N LEU A 176 11.38 -7.89 -0.42
CA LEU A 176 10.44 -8.21 0.65
C LEU A 176 10.58 -7.26 1.83
N THR A 177 11.80 -6.83 2.17
CA THR A 177 12.03 -5.94 3.30
C THR A 177 12.26 -4.50 2.86
N VAL A 178 11.83 -3.58 3.74
CA VAL A 178 12.11 -2.15 3.61
C VAL A 178 13.34 -1.87 4.45
N LYS A 179 14.56 -2.00 3.92
CA LYS A 179 15.77 -1.73 4.74
C LYS A 179 15.79 -0.26 5.18
N SER A 180 16.04 -0.02 6.47
CA SER A 180 16.21 1.32 7.06
C SER A 180 17.69 1.63 7.34
N PRO A 181 18.15 2.89 7.20
CA PRO A 181 17.43 3.96 6.53
C PRO A 181 17.48 3.64 5.05
N ILE A 182 16.34 3.80 4.40
CA ILE A 182 16.19 3.62 2.96
C ILE A 182 17.42 4.23 2.27
N SER A 183 18.14 3.46 1.46
CA SER A 183 19.16 4.06 0.60
C SER A 183 18.48 5.25 -0.10
N PRO A 184 19.00 6.48 0.03
CA PRO A 184 18.38 7.71 -0.46
C PRO A 184 17.62 7.59 -1.81
N PRO A 185 18.09 6.80 -2.81
CA PRO A 185 17.33 6.52 -4.03
C PRO A 185 15.90 5.99 -3.84
N ARG A 186 15.59 4.99 -3.00
CA ARG A 186 14.23 4.43 -2.93
C ARG A 186 13.23 5.40 -2.28
N CYS A 187 13.67 6.11 -1.25
CA CYS A 187 12.87 7.13 -0.56
C CYS A 187 12.61 8.33 -1.48
N ARG A 188 13.68 8.82 -2.13
CA ARG A 188 13.60 9.87 -3.15
C ARG A 188 12.80 9.44 -4.35
N LEU A 189 12.81 8.17 -4.76
CA LEU A 189 12.05 7.70 -5.92
C LEU A 189 10.58 7.46 -5.60
N PHE A 190 10.22 6.96 -4.42
CA PHE A 190 8.82 6.87 -3.99
C PHE A 190 8.21 8.28 -3.90
N THR A 191 8.91 9.20 -3.23
CA THR A 191 8.49 10.60 -3.11
C THR A 191 8.59 11.37 -4.43
N SER A 192 9.60 11.14 -5.28
CA SER A 192 9.76 11.80 -6.59
C SER A 192 8.79 11.23 -7.62
N ALA A 193 8.58 9.93 -7.71
CA ALA A 193 7.55 9.35 -8.57
C ALA A 193 6.16 9.88 -8.18
N MET A 194 5.94 10.17 -6.90
CA MET A 194 4.68 10.72 -6.42
C MET A 194 4.70 12.23 -6.18
N ALA A 195 5.76 12.93 -6.57
CA ALA A 195 5.83 14.38 -6.43
C ALA A 195 4.91 15.03 -7.48
N PRO A 196 4.08 16.03 -7.10
CA PRO A 196 3.21 16.75 -8.04
C PRO A 196 3.94 17.43 -9.20
N SER A 197 5.27 17.59 -9.10
CA SER A 197 6.16 18.19 -10.10
C SER A 197 6.62 17.22 -11.19
N THR A 198 6.33 15.92 -11.08
CA THR A 198 6.83 14.89 -12.01
C THR A 198 6.04 14.89 -13.33
N PRO A 199 6.69 14.91 -14.51
CA PRO A 199 6.01 14.85 -15.80
C PRO A 199 5.12 13.60 -15.88
N GLY A 200 3.82 13.79 -16.15
CA GLY A 200 2.80 12.74 -16.10
C GLY A 200 1.70 13.00 -15.06
N TRP A 201 2.02 13.63 -13.93
CA TRP A 201 1.02 14.07 -12.95
C TRP A 201 0.00 15.02 -13.58
N ARG A 202 0.48 16.07 -14.26
CA ARG A 202 -0.38 17.10 -14.88
C ARG A 202 -1.26 16.61 -16.03
N GLN A 203 -0.84 15.56 -16.74
CA GLN A 203 -1.62 15.01 -17.86
C GLN A 203 -2.79 14.14 -17.35
N SER A 204 -2.64 13.50 -16.19
CA SER A 204 -3.73 12.80 -15.50
C SER A 204 -4.68 13.70 -14.71
N THR A 205 -4.35 14.98 -14.50
CA THR A 205 -5.18 15.94 -13.75
C THR A 205 -6.04 16.83 -14.66
N SER A 206 -6.30 16.45 -15.91
CA SER A 206 -7.40 17.06 -16.68
C SER A 206 -8.78 16.57 -16.17
N TYR A 207 -8.97 16.59 -14.85
CA TYR A 207 -10.29 16.50 -14.24
C TYR A 207 -10.97 17.86 -14.40
N GLY A 208 -11.68 17.99 -15.52
CA GLY A 208 -12.75 18.94 -15.80
C GLY A 208 -12.79 20.26 -15.02
N ALA A 209 -11.93 21.21 -15.37
CA ALA A 209 -12.29 22.62 -15.29
C ALA A 209 -13.18 22.97 -16.51
N GLY A 210 -14.34 22.33 -16.62
CA GLY A 210 -15.35 22.61 -17.63
C GLY A 210 -16.28 23.71 -17.12
N SER A 211 -16.09 24.92 -17.62
CA SER A 211 -16.96 26.07 -17.36
C SER A 211 -18.41 25.80 -17.74
N ARG A 212 -19.31 25.58 -16.78
CA ARG A 212 -20.73 25.92 -16.91
C ARG A 212 -21.24 26.53 -15.61
N ARG A 213 -21.61 27.81 -15.70
CA ARG A 213 -22.42 28.49 -14.68
C ARG A 213 -23.80 27.82 -14.65
N ALA A 214 -24.21 27.34 -13.49
CA ALA A 214 -25.60 27.13 -13.16
C ALA A 214 -25.80 27.57 -11.71
N ALA A 215 -26.68 28.54 -11.51
CA ALA A 215 -27.05 29.08 -10.21
C ALA A 215 -28.05 28.14 -9.52
N GLY A 216 -27.85 27.87 -8.23
CA GLY A 216 -28.71 27.06 -7.35
C GLY A 216 -28.14 27.05 -5.92
N PRO A 217 -28.97 26.92 -4.86
CA PRO A 217 -28.78 27.64 -3.60
C PRO A 217 -27.69 27.06 -2.69
N ALA A 218 -27.16 27.95 -1.84
CA ALA A 218 -25.99 27.78 -1.00
C ALA A 218 -25.99 26.49 -0.16
N ALA A 219 -25.09 25.56 -0.49
CA ALA A 219 -24.65 24.51 0.40
C ALA A 219 -23.45 25.01 1.22
N GLY A 220 -23.57 24.97 2.54
CA GLY A 220 -22.56 25.43 3.49
C GLY A 220 -21.21 24.76 3.25
N ARG A 221 -20.13 25.54 3.29
CA ARG A 221 -18.76 25.03 3.27
C ARG A 221 -18.55 24.15 4.50
N VAL A 222 -18.44 22.84 4.32
CA VAL A 222 -17.78 21.98 5.30
C VAL A 222 -16.28 22.18 5.14
N THR A 223 -15.73 23.16 5.85
CA THR A 223 -14.29 23.26 6.06
C THR A 223 -13.92 22.32 7.20
N ALA A 224 -13.38 21.15 6.88
CA ALA A 224 -12.62 20.40 7.87
C ALA A 224 -11.34 21.21 8.18
N ARG A 225 -11.40 22.02 9.24
CA ARG A 225 -10.22 22.65 9.82
C ARG A 225 -9.41 21.55 10.50
N TYR A 226 -8.38 21.03 9.82
CA TYR A 226 -7.30 20.36 10.52
C TYR A 226 -6.38 21.44 11.11
N PRO A 227 -6.18 21.48 12.44
CA PRO A 227 -5.24 22.42 13.04
C PRO A 227 -3.84 22.11 12.51
N ARG A 228 -3.19 23.13 11.93
CA ARG A 228 -1.77 23.05 11.57
C ARG A 228 -0.98 22.81 12.86
N GLY A 229 -0.26 21.69 12.94
CA GLY A 229 0.82 21.52 13.90
C GLY A 229 0.69 20.40 14.93
N GLU A 230 -0.33 19.53 14.88
CA GLU A 230 -0.38 18.35 15.73
C GLU A 230 -0.22 17.07 14.90
N ARG A 231 0.77 16.25 15.27
CA ARG A 231 1.09 14.95 14.64
C ARG A 231 -0.18 14.11 14.52
N CYS A 232 -0.49 13.64 13.30
CA CYS A 232 -1.75 12.98 12.95
C CYS A 232 -1.99 11.60 13.61
N PHE A 233 -1.09 11.11 14.46
CA PHE A 233 -1.31 9.90 15.24
C PHE A 233 -0.74 10.08 16.64
N GLY A 234 -1.56 9.81 17.66
CA GLY A 234 -1.13 9.78 19.06
C GLY A 234 0.04 8.82 19.22
N ARG A 235 1.07 9.22 19.98
CA ARG A 235 2.15 8.33 20.41
C ARG A 235 1.54 7.07 20.99
N LEU A 236 1.94 5.91 20.47
CA LEU A 236 1.82 4.66 21.20
C LEU A 236 2.49 4.85 22.57
N PRO A 237 1.86 4.44 23.69
CA PRO A 237 2.48 4.56 25.00
C PRO A 237 3.76 3.75 25.04
N ASP A 238 4.82 4.40 25.50
CA ASP A 238 6.13 3.84 25.77
C ASP A 238 5.96 2.64 26.73
N ARG A 239 6.30 1.43 26.28
CA ARG A 239 6.36 0.26 27.18
C ARG A 239 7.61 0.42 28.04
N GLY A 240 7.46 1.21 29.09
CA GLY A 240 8.46 1.36 30.14
C GLY A 240 8.85 -0.01 30.70
N SER A 241 10.15 -0.28 30.65
CA SER A 241 10.83 -1.33 31.38
C SER A 241 10.44 -1.27 32.87
N ARG A 242 9.60 -2.21 33.33
CA ARG A 242 9.53 -2.54 34.75
C ARG A 242 10.48 -3.70 34.99
N GLY A 243 11.53 -3.41 35.74
CA GLY A 243 12.40 -4.42 36.31
C GLY A 243 11.68 -5.17 37.41
N ASP A 244 11.79 -6.48 37.38
CA ASP A 244 11.54 -7.32 38.55
C ASP A 244 12.86 -7.46 39.32
N ARG A 245 12.88 -6.83 40.49
CA ARG A 245 13.73 -7.28 41.60
C ARG A 245 12.87 -8.17 42.49
N GLU A 246 13.42 -9.35 42.75
CA GLU A 246 13.27 -10.24 43.91
C GLU A 246 12.27 -9.82 45.01
N LYS A 247 11.43 -10.79 45.40
CA LYS A 247 11.37 -11.29 46.79
C LYS A 247 10.56 -12.59 46.89
N MET A 248 11.23 -13.59 47.46
CA MET A 248 10.76 -14.79 48.18
C MET A 248 10.33 -16.01 47.37
#